data_AF-A0A3S9HTH2-F1
#
_entry.id   AF-A0A3S9HTH2-F1
#
_cell.length_a   1.000
_cell.length_b   1.000
_cell.length_c   1.000
_cell.angle_alpha   90.00
_cell.angle_beta   90.00
_cell.angle_gamma   90.00
#
_symmetry.space_group_name_H-M   'P 1'
#
loop_
_entity.id
_entity.type
_entity.pdbx_description
1 polymer ?
#
loop_
_entity_poly.entity_id
_entity_poly.type
_entity_poly.pdbx_seq_one_letter_code
_entity_poly.pdbx_strand_id
1 'polypeptide(L)'
;MATSGPDRRPAGESDSLVTACGRRISVHGLRLPPVGRPIRRIALDVGRDQGGEPGVWAALTAEEARTLAHLLLAQATLTESGTEDGSQV
;
A
#
# COMPACT_ATOMS: atom_id res chain seq x y z
N MET A 1 9.88 27.43 12.79
CA MET A 1 10.67 26.86 11.67
C MET A 1 9.79 25.84 10.96
N ALA A 2 9.28 26.16 9.78
CA ALA A 2 8.39 25.30 8.99
C ALA A 2 9.21 24.66 7.87
N THR A 3 9.44 23.34 7.95
CA THR A 3 10.03 22.57 6.86
C THR A 3 8.91 21.99 5.99
N SER A 4 8.24 22.86 5.23
CA SER A 4 7.41 22.46 4.09
C SER A 4 8.24 22.65 2.83
N GLY A 5 9.16 21.73 2.58
CA GLY A 5 9.73 21.55 1.25
C GLY A 5 8.71 20.78 0.39
N PRO A 6 8.34 21.24 -0.81
CA PRO A 6 7.56 20.42 -1.71
C PRO A 6 8.47 19.28 -2.18
N ASP A 7 8.29 18.09 -1.60
CA ASP A 7 8.90 16.85 -2.08
C ASP A 7 8.25 16.52 -3.42
N ARG A 8 8.74 17.17 -4.48
CA ARG A 8 8.34 16.90 -5.85
C ARG A 8 8.91 15.54 -6.23
N ARG A 9 8.24 14.47 -5.80
CA ARG A 9 8.59 13.11 -6.17
C ARG A 9 8.36 12.94 -7.67
N PRO A 10 9.33 12.38 -8.41
CA PRO A 10 9.14 12.09 -9.82
C PRO A 10 7.97 11.11 -9.97
N ALA A 11 7.16 11.34 -11.00
CA ALA A 11 6.07 10.47 -11.43
C ALA A 11 6.64 9.12 -11.93
N GLY A 12 7.08 8.28 -10.99
CA GLY A 12 6.92 6.84 -11.17
C GLY A 12 5.46 6.57 -10.91
N GLU A 13 4.74 6.18 -11.97
CA GLU A 13 3.33 5.80 -11.95
C GLU A 13 3.04 4.99 -10.68
N SER A 14 2.44 5.66 -9.70
CA SER A 14 2.17 5.09 -8.39
C SER A 14 0.81 4.44 -8.50
N ASP A 15 0.78 3.11 -8.45
CA ASP A 15 -0.48 2.38 -8.51
C ASP A 15 -1.28 2.68 -7.24
N SER A 16 -2.45 3.28 -7.42
CA SER A 16 -3.33 3.66 -6.32
C SER A 16 -4.71 3.06 -6.53
N LEU A 17 -5.23 2.40 -5.49
CA LEU A 17 -6.54 1.77 -5.44
C LEU A 17 -7.43 2.54 -4.46
N VAL A 18 -8.71 2.72 -4.77
CA VAL A 18 -9.71 3.20 -3.80
C VAL A 18 -10.59 2.02 -3.41
N THR A 19 -10.66 1.73 -2.11
CA THR A 19 -11.53 0.66 -1.59
C THR A 19 -12.99 1.06 -1.62
N ALA A 20 -13.91 0.09 -1.53
CA ALA A 20 -15.35 0.35 -1.47
C ALA A 20 -15.76 1.27 -0.30
N CYS A 21 -15.00 1.26 0.79
CA CYS A 21 -15.21 2.15 1.95
C CYS A 21 -14.63 3.56 1.74
N GLY A 22 -14.18 3.90 0.53
CA GLY A 22 -13.65 5.20 0.15
C GLY A 22 -12.19 5.45 0.54
N ARG A 23 -11.47 4.44 1.04
CA ARG A 23 -10.07 4.62 1.47
C ARG A 23 -9.12 4.46 0.29
N ARG A 24 -8.20 5.41 0.10
CA ARG A 24 -7.15 5.34 -0.93
C ARG A 24 -5.94 4.58 -0.38
N ILE A 25 -5.49 3.56 -1.10
CA ILE A 25 -4.26 2.83 -0.85
C ILE A 25 -3.31 3.13 -2.02
N SER A 26 -2.06 3.48 -1.73
CA SER A 26 -1.05 3.78 -2.75
C SER A 26 0.23 2.99 -2.50
N VAL A 27 0.83 2.44 -3.55
CA VAL A 27 2.11 1.72 -3.47
C VAL A 27 3.17 2.46 -4.27
N HIS A 28 4.31 2.75 -3.65
CA HIS A 28 5.40 3.47 -4.33
C HIS A 28 6.78 2.93 -3.97
N GLY A 29 7.70 3.00 -4.93
CA GLY A 29 9.11 2.73 -4.71
C GLY A 29 9.78 3.90 -4.00
N LEU A 30 10.35 3.66 -2.82
CA LEU A 30 11.13 4.64 -2.08
C LEU A 30 12.63 4.33 -2.22
N ARG A 31 13.39 5.32 -2.65
CA ARG A 31 14.86 5.29 -2.62
C ARG A 31 15.34 6.24 -1.54
N LEU A 32 15.84 5.68 -0.44
CA LEU A 32 16.37 6.48 0.66
C LEU A 32 17.82 6.90 0.33
N PRO A 33 18.20 8.18 0.59
CA PRO A 33 19.56 8.63 0.38
C PRO A 33 20.53 7.83 1.26
N PRO A 34 21.70 7.43 0.74
CA PRO A 34 22.57 6.49 1.43
C PRO A 34 23.31 7.15 2.59
N VAL A 35 23.21 6.55 3.78
CA VAL A 35 24.30 6.56 4.77
C VAL A 35 25.01 5.21 4.63
N GLY A 36 25.78 5.03 3.53
CA GLY A 36 26.60 3.84 3.26
C GLY A 36 26.13 2.91 2.14
N ARG A 37 24.83 2.66 1.94
CA ARG A 37 24.28 1.92 0.77
C ARG A 37 22.86 2.39 0.46
N PRO A 38 22.48 2.60 -0.81
CA PRO A 38 21.12 3.03 -1.14
C PRO A 38 20.13 1.93 -0.75
N ILE A 39 19.22 2.24 0.18
CA ILE A 39 18.15 1.33 0.60
C ILE A 39 16.96 1.56 -0.32
N ARG A 40 16.55 0.50 -1.03
CA ARG A 40 15.30 0.47 -1.79
C ARG A 40 14.22 -0.12 -0.90
N ARG A 41 13.11 0.60 -0.74
CA ARG A 41 11.92 0.16 -0.01
C ARG A 41 10.70 0.31 -0.90
N ILE A 42 9.67 -0.45 -0.59
CA ILE A 42 8.32 -0.27 -1.10
C ILE A 42 7.52 0.37 0.02
N ALA A 43 6.93 1.53 -0.23
CA ALA A 43 6.07 2.19 0.72
C ALA A 43 4.61 1.87 0.36
N LEU A 44 3.91 1.28 1.32
CA LEU A 44 2.47 1.07 1.29
C LEU A 44 1.83 2.20 2.10
N ASP A 45 1.13 3.10 1.43
CA ASP A 45 0.35 4.17 2.05
C ASP A 45 -1.11 3.74 2.09
N VAL A 46 -1.62 3.52 3.28
CA VAL A 46 -3.05 3.32 3.54
C VAL A 46 -3.54 4.70 3.95
N GLY A 47 -3.91 5.50 2.95
CA GLY A 47 -4.16 6.93 3.03
C GLY A 47 -5.11 7.36 4.14
N ARG A 48 -5.23 8.67 4.32
CA ARG A 48 -5.93 9.29 5.48
C ARG A 48 -7.23 8.60 5.82
N ASP A 49 -7.41 8.32 7.11
CA ASP A 49 -8.70 7.92 7.64
C ASP A 49 -9.76 9.01 7.34
N GLN A 50 -11.05 8.66 7.35
CA GLN A 50 -12.14 9.58 7.04
C GLN A 50 -12.22 10.78 8.01
N GLY A 51 -11.35 10.86 9.03
CA GLY A 51 -11.18 11.98 9.96
C GLY A 51 -10.01 12.94 9.69
N GLY A 52 -9.24 12.81 8.60
CA GLY A 52 -8.17 13.77 8.27
C GLY A 52 -6.85 13.59 9.03
N GLU A 53 -6.76 12.59 9.91
CA GLU A 53 -5.51 12.17 10.56
C GLU A 53 -4.48 11.68 9.52
N PRO A 54 -3.17 11.84 9.78
CA PRO A 54 -2.13 11.33 8.90
C PRO A 54 -2.33 9.84 8.65
N GLY A 55 -2.39 9.47 7.36
CA GLY A 55 -2.58 8.09 6.92
C GLY A 55 -1.50 7.17 7.46
N VAL A 56 -1.84 5.89 7.62
CA VAL A 56 -0.91 4.87 8.09
C VAL A 56 -0.05 4.43 6.90
N TRP A 57 1.26 4.49 7.04
CA TRP A 57 2.19 4.00 6.02
C TRP A 57 3.17 2.97 6.60
N ALA A 58 3.61 2.04 5.74
CA ALA A 58 4.61 1.04 6.07
C ALA A 58 5.70 1.00 5.01
N ALA A 59 6.97 0.90 5.42
CA ALA A 59 8.11 0.70 4.53
C ALA A 59 8.56 -0.77 4.54
N LEU A 60 8.31 -1.44 3.42
CA LEU A 60 8.59 -2.85 3.19
C LEU A 60 9.87 -3.02 2.36
N THR A 61 10.60 -4.09 2.57
CA THR A 61 11.54 -4.62 1.58
C THR A 61 10.79 -5.20 0.38
N ALA A 62 11.53 -5.49 -0.70
CA ALA A 62 10.95 -6.17 -1.85
C ALA A 62 10.49 -7.60 -1.54
N GLU A 63 11.08 -8.27 -0.54
CA GLU A 63 10.65 -9.61 -0.12
C GLU A 63 9.34 -9.53 0.68
N GLU A 64 9.28 -8.66 1.69
CA GLU A 64 8.07 -8.45 2.49
C GLU A 64 6.88 -8.01 1.63
N ALA A 65 7.11 -7.16 0.62
CA ALA A 65 6.07 -6.75 -0.32
C ALA A 65 5.52 -7.92 -1.16
N ARG A 66 6.38 -8.85 -1.60
CA ARG A 66 5.93 -10.05 -2.32
C ARG A 66 5.14 -10.98 -1.41
N THR A 67 5.61 -11.20 -0.19
CA THR A 67 4.90 -11.99 0.82
C THR A 67 3.51 -11.41 1.11
N LEU A 68 3.41 -10.09 1.30
CA LEU A 68 2.13 -9.41 1.49
C LEU A 68 1.20 -9.60 0.29
N ALA A 69 1.70 -9.47 -0.94
CA ALA A 69 0.91 -9.68 -2.14
C ALA A 69 0.35 -11.12 -2.22
N HIS A 70 1.16 -12.13 -1.90
CA HIS A 70 0.70 -13.52 -1.86
C HIS A 70 -0.41 -13.74 -0.81
N LEU A 71 -0.28 -13.13 0.38
CA LEU A 71 -1.30 -13.22 1.42
C LEU A 71 -2.62 -12.56 0.98
N LEU A 72 -2.54 -11.41 0.31
CA LEU A 72 -3.72 -10.72 -0.24
C LEU A 72 -4.42 -11.57 -1.30
N LEU A 73 -3.67 -12.15 -2.25
CA LEU A 73 -4.20 -13.02 -3.29
C LEU A 73 -4.86 -14.27 -2.69
N ALA A 74 -4.22 -14.91 -1.70
CA ALA A 74 -4.79 -16.08 -1.03
C ALA A 74 -6.13 -15.75 -0.35
N GLN A 75 -6.24 -14.61 0.32
CA GLN A 75 -7.48 -14.21 0.98
C GLN A 75 -8.58 -13.79 0.00
N ALA A 76 -8.22 -13.19 -1.13
CA ALA A 76 -9.17 -12.91 -2.20
C ALA A 76 -9.81 -14.21 -2.69
N THR A 77 -8.99 -15.21 -3.04
CA THR A 77 -9.49 -16.53 -3.47
C THR A 77 -10.40 -17.18 -2.43
N LEU A 78 -10.02 -17.18 -1.15
CA LEU A 78 -10.85 -17.73 -0.07
C LEU A 78 -12.20 -17.02 0.05
N THR A 79 -12.23 -15.70 -0.12
CA THR A 79 -13.47 -14.90 -0.04
C THR A 79 -14.38 -15.17 -1.24
N GLU A 80 -13.82 -15.32 -2.43
CA GLU A 80 -14.56 -15.65 -3.65
C GLU A 80 -15.18 -17.06 -3.55
N SER A 81 -14.40 -18.06 -3.10
CA SER A 81 -14.88 -19.45 -2.95
C SER A 81 -15.91 -19.62 -1.82
N GLY A 82 -15.87 -18.79 -0.78
CA GLY A 82 -16.86 -18.80 0.30
C GLY A 82 -18.25 -18.26 -0.08
N THR A 83 -18.39 -17.71 -1.29
CA THR A 83 -19.68 -17.18 -1.80
C THR A 83 -20.52 -18.27 -2.47
N GLU A 84 -20.01 -19.51 -2.54
CA GLU A 84 -20.66 -20.69 -3.14
C GLU A 84 -21.32 -21.61 -2.10
N ASP A 85 -21.72 -21.11 -0.92
CA ASP A 85 -22.51 -21.89 0.06
C ASP A 85 -23.86 -21.20 0.28
N GLY A 86 -24.71 -21.25 -0.75
CA GLY A 86 -25.99 -20.53 -0.72
C GLY A 86 -27.04 -21.00 -1.72
N SER A 87 -26.87 -22.14 -2.38
CA SER A 87 -27.91 -22.69 -3.24
C SER A 87 -27.87 -24.22 -3.34
N GLN A 88 -28.45 -24.87 -2.34
CA GLN A 88 -29.26 -26.07 -2.61
C GLN A 88 -30.56 -25.94 -1.81
N VAL A 89 -31.62 -25.56 -2.52
CA VAL A 89 -33.02 -25.79 -2.16
C VAL A 89 -33.50 -27.06 -2.85
#